data_AF-A0A5N6M918-F1
#
_entry.id   AF-A0A5N6M918-F1
#
_cell.length_a   1.000
_cell.length_b   1.000
_cell.length_c   1.000
_cell.angle_alpha   90.00
_cell.angle_beta   90.00
_cell.angle_gamma   90.00
#
_symmetry.space_group_name_H-M   'P 1'
#
loop_
_entity.id
_entity.type
_entity.pdbx_description
1 polymer ?
#
loop_
_entity_poly.entity_id
_entity_poly.type
_entity_poly.pdbx_seq_one_letter_code
_entity_poly.pdbx_strand_id
1 'polypeptide(L)'
;MRQDFSDSFRWWYYDGRSAEAVIVWCKEDTWDTVRIFDPMWLTNLPLEDVKTLYRCHIFFDVGDMEQALQFMRVIRLCFTFDMHAGSNWKSLSEKFLKTGADKYYQPDIDAFTRIHKVILKWLPPNVMKKIPLQKMRQDFSDSFRWWYYDGRSAEAVIVWCKEDTWDTVRIFDPMLLTNLPLEDVKTLYRCHIFFDVGDMEQALQFMRVIRLCFTFDMHAGSNWKSLSEKFLKTGADK
;
A
#
# COMPACT_ATOMS: atom_id res chain seq x y z
N MET A 1 -11.94 -0.31 -11.05
CA MET A 1 -12.16 -1.73 -11.39
C MET A 1 -13.54 -2.07 -10.85
N ARG A 2 -14.51 -2.45 -11.69
CA ARG A 2 -15.83 -2.90 -11.21
C ARG A 2 -15.76 -4.42 -11.20
N GLN A 3 -15.56 -5.00 -10.02
CA GLN A 3 -15.67 -6.43 -9.79
C GLN A 3 -16.94 -6.63 -8.99
N ASP A 4 -17.72 -7.65 -9.34
CA ASP A 4 -18.98 -8.01 -8.72
C ASP A 4 -19.09 -9.53 -8.84
N PHE A 5 -18.19 -10.22 -8.13
CA PHE A 5 -18.03 -11.67 -8.25
C PHE A 5 -18.75 -12.42 -7.14
N SER A 6 -19.22 -11.74 -6.09
CA SER A 6 -19.85 -12.33 -4.90
C SER A 6 -20.82 -13.49 -5.18
N ASP A 7 -21.77 -13.32 -6.10
CA ASP A 7 -22.78 -14.33 -6.45
C ASP A 7 -22.21 -15.56 -7.19
N SER A 8 -21.05 -15.40 -7.82
CA SER A 8 -20.39 -16.43 -8.63
C SER A 8 -19.10 -16.96 -8.00
N PHE A 9 -18.73 -16.44 -6.83
CA PHE A 9 -17.49 -16.78 -6.14
C PHE A 9 -17.38 -18.28 -5.89
N ARG A 10 -16.16 -18.80 -6.03
CA ARG A 10 -15.86 -20.21 -5.77
C ARG A 10 -14.81 -20.36 -4.70
N TRP A 11 -13.63 -19.78 -4.92
CA TRP A 11 -12.55 -19.74 -3.95
C TRP A 11 -11.54 -18.67 -4.33
N TRP A 12 -10.58 -18.47 -3.45
CA TRP A 12 -9.40 -17.68 -3.73
C TRP A 12 -8.20 -18.27 -3.01
N TYR A 13 -7.04 -18.15 -3.62
CA TYR A 13 -5.81 -18.72 -3.12
C TYR A 13 -4.63 -17.78 -3.37
N TYR A 14 -3.57 -17.93 -2.60
CA TYR A 14 -2.31 -17.27 -2.87
C TYR A 14 -1.45 -18.18 -3.75
N ASP A 15 -1.04 -17.66 -4.92
CA ASP A 15 -0.10 -18.35 -5.81
C ASP A 15 1.32 -17.90 -5.47
N GLY A 16 2.07 -18.71 -4.72
CA GLY A 16 3.45 -18.43 -4.35
C GLY A 16 4.40 -18.27 -5.54
N ARG A 17 4.07 -18.80 -6.73
CA ARG A 17 4.91 -18.67 -7.92
C ARG A 17 4.82 -17.30 -8.57
N SER A 18 3.62 -16.71 -8.61
CA SER A 18 3.44 -15.36 -9.12
C SER A 18 3.47 -14.29 -8.03
N ALA A 19 3.32 -14.75 -6.78
CA ALA A 19 3.20 -13.97 -5.57
C ALA A 19 1.93 -13.08 -5.55
N GLU A 20 0.84 -13.59 -6.12
CA GLU A 20 -0.45 -12.90 -6.25
C GLU A 20 -1.57 -13.68 -5.56
N ALA A 21 -2.56 -12.97 -5.02
CA ALA A 21 -3.82 -13.58 -4.66
C ALA A 21 -4.69 -13.75 -5.91
N VAL A 22 -5.20 -14.96 -6.13
CA VAL A 22 -6.06 -15.31 -7.26
C VAL A 22 -7.46 -15.56 -6.75
N ILE A 23 -8.42 -14.74 -7.19
CA ILE A 23 -9.84 -14.95 -6.92
C ILE A 23 -10.46 -15.63 -8.12
N VAL A 24 -11.23 -16.69 -7.86
CA VAL A 24 -11.86 -17.54 -8.87
C VAL A 24 -13.37 -17.48 -8.72
N TRP A 25 -14.07 -17.23 -9.83
CA TRP A 25 -15.53 -17.29 -9.88
C TRP A 25 -16.01 -18.02 -11.13
N CYS A 26 -17.25 -18.51 -11.07
CA CYS A 26 -17.88 -19.25 -12.16
C CYS A 26 -19.33 -18.77 -12.35
N LYS A 27 -19.61 -18.22 -13.53
CA LYS A 27 -20.93 -17.71 -13.92
C LYS A 27 -21.34 -18.37 -15.22
N GLU A 28 -22.51 -19.03 -15.24
CA GLU A 28 -23.06 -19.70 -16.44
C GLU A 28 -22.03 -20.64 -17.11
N ASP A 29 -21.42 -21.53 -16.32
CA ASP A 29 -20.35 -22.47 -16.73
C ASP A 29 -19.08 -21.82 -17.30
N THR A 30 -18.98 -20.49 -17.28
CA THR A 30 -17.76 -19.75 -17.63
C THR A 30 -16.94 -19.49 -16.39
N TRP A 31 -15.66 -19.89 -16.42
CA TRP A 31 -14.71 -19.71 -15.34
C TRP A 31 -13.83 -18.50 -15.62
N ASP A 32 -13.71 -17.62 -14.63
CA ASP A 32 -12.88 -16.43 -14.70
C ASP A 32 -12.06 -16.27 -13.43
N THR A 33 -10.97 -15.50 -13.55
CA THR A 33 -10.09 -15.19 -12.43
C THR A 33 -9.65 -13.74 -12.45
N VAL A 34 -9.39 -13.18 -11.27
CA VAL A 34 -8.58 -11.96 -11.13
C VAL A 34 -7.36 -12.28 -10.29
N ARG A 35 -6.22 -11.77 -10.74
CA ARG A 35 -4.95 -11.85 -10.02
C ARG A 35 -4.67 -10.49 -9.38
N ILE A 36 -4.40 -10.52 -8.09
CA ILE A 36 -4.20 -9.34 -7.26
C ILE A 36 -2.80 -9.43 -6.68
N PHE A 37 -1.92 -8.59 -7.19
CA PHE A 37 -0.53 -8.51 -6.73
C PHE A 37 -0.42 -7.75 -5.41
N ASP A 38 -1.07 -6.59 -5.31
CA ASP A 38 -1.01 -5.72 -4.13
C ASP A 38 -2.25 -5.92 -3.24
N PRO A 39 -2.09 -6.35 -1.97
CA PRO A 39 -3.18 -6.48 -1.02
C PRO A 39 -4.05 -5.23 -0.89
N MET A 40 -3.48 -4.03 -1.03
CA MET A 40 -4.21 -2.77 -0.92
C MET A 40 -5.26 -2.58 -2.02
N TRP A 41 -5.16 -3.29 -3.14
CA TRP A 41 -6.19 -3.27 -4.19
C TRP A 41 -7.54 -3.76 -3.68
N LEU A 42 -7.55 -4.62 -2.67
CA LEU A 42 -8.76 -5.13 -2.03
C LEU A 42 -9.61 -4.02 -1.39
N THR A 43 -9.02 -2.87 -1.04
CA THR A 43 -9.75 -1.71 -0.53
C THR A 43 -10.71 -1.08 -1.56
N ASN A 44 -10.52 -1.41 -2.84
CA ASN A 44 -11.35 -0.93 -3.93
C ASN A 44 -12.41 -1.94 -4.38
N LEU A 45 -12.63 -3.02 -3.63
CA LEU A 45 -13.71 -3.97 -3.89
C LEU A 45 -15.05 -3.42 -3.38
N PRO A 46 -16.19 -3.74 -4.02
CA PRO A 46 -17.50 -3.47 -3.44
C PRO A 46 -17.69 -4.19 -2.11
N LEU A 47 -18.62 -3.68 -1.29
CA LEU A 47 -18.88 -4.21 0.05
C LEU A 47 -19.24 -5.70 0.03
N GLU A 48 -20.04 -6.17 -0.94
CA GLU A 48 -20.43 -7.58 -1.03
C GLU A 48 -19.27 -8.52 -1.37
N ASP A 49 -18.34 -8.07 -2.21
CA ASP A 49 -17.12 -8.81 -2.52
C ASP A 49 -16.19 -8.86 -1.28
N VAL A 50 -16.03 -7.75 -0.55
CA VAL A 50 -15.27 -7.72 0.73
C VAL A 50 -15.87 -8.69 1.74
N LYS A 51 -17.20 -8.70 1.91
CA LYS A 51 -17.90 -9.64 2.80
C LYS A 51 -17.67 -11.08 2.38
N THR A 52 -17.69 -11.35 1.08
CA THR A 52 -17.46 -12.69 0.52
C THR A 52 -16.05 -13.18 0.86
N LEU A 53 -15.03 -12.37 0.57
CA LEU A 53 -13.64 -12.70 0.90
C LEU A 53 -13.36 -12.75 2.41
N TYR A 54 -14.11 -12.00 3.22
CA TYR A 54 -13.97 -12.08 4.68
C TYR A 54 -14.48 -13.42 5.25
N ARG A 55 -15.58 -13.94 4.67
CA ARG A 55 -16.17 -15.23 5.06
C ARG A 55 -15.34 -16.41 4.55
N CYS A 56 -14.80 -16.30 3.35
CA CYS A 56 -14.04 -17.36 2.69
C CYS A 56 -12.55 -17.15 2.95
N HIS A 57 -11.89 -18.07 3.66
CA HIS A 57 -10.46 -17.93 3.90
C HIS A 57 -9.64 -18.18 2.63
N ILE A 58 -8.56 -17.40 2.43
CA ILE A 58 -7.62 -17.62 1.33
C ILE A 58 -6.92 -18.96 1.53
N PHE A 59 -6.82 -19.77 0.49
CA PHE A 59 -6.00 -20.99 0.48
C PHE A 59 -4.54 -20.64 0.18
N PHE A 60 -3.59 -21.35 0.79
CA PHE A 60 -2.17 -21.11 0.56
C PHE A 60 -1.35 -22.34 0.91
N ASP A 61 -0.17 -22.44 0.31
CA ASP A 61 0.86 -23.38 0.75
C ASP A 61 1.51 -22.89 2.04
N VAL A 62 1.94 -23.81 2.92
CA VAL A 62 2.48 -23.47 4.26
C VAL A 62 3.66 -22.49 4.18
N GLY A 63 4.49 -22.60 3.13
CA GLY A 63 5.62 -21.69 2.90
C GLY A 63 5.20 -20.24 2.59
N ASP A 64 3.98 -20.03 2.11
CA ASP A 64 3.44 -18.73 1.71
C ASP A 64 2.46 -18.14 2.73
N MET A 65 2.40 -18.73 3.93
CA MET A 65 1.42 -18.37 4.96
C MET A 65 1.43 -16.89 5.28
N GLU A 66 2.60 -16.29 5.54
CA GLU A 66 2.66 -14.87 5.90
C GLU A 66 2.18 -13.97 4.77
N GLN A 67 2.53 -14.27 3.52
CA GLN A 67 2.13 -13.51 2.35
C GLN A 67 0.62 -13.60 2.12
N ALA A 68 0.05 -14.80 2.18
CA ALA A 68 -1.39 -15.00 2.08
C ALA A 68 -2.15 -14.28 3.20
N LEU A 69 -1.58 -14.28 4.42
CA LEU A 69 -2.16 -13.56 5.56
C LEU A 69 -2.15 -12.04 5.38
N GLN A 70 -1.27 -11.45 4.56
CA GLN A 70 -1.30 -10.02 4.26
C GLN A 70 -2.62 -9.62 3.56
N PHE A 71 -3.06 -10.40 2.57
CA PHE A 71 -4.34 -10.19 1.89
C PHE A 71 -5.52 -10.34 2.87
N MET A 72 -5.48 -11.35 3.74
CA MET A 72 -6.50 -11.53 4.77
C MET A 72 -6.53 -10.38 5.78
N ARG A 73 -5.37 -9.84 6.17
CA ARG A 73 -5.29 -8.66 7.06
C ARG A 73 -5.99 -7.46 6.43
N VAL A 74 -5.77 -7.19 5.14
CA VAL A 74 -6.47 -6.10 4.44
C VAL A 74 -7.98 -6.34 4.38
N ILE A 75 -8.44 -7.55 4.01
CA ILE A 75 -9.88 -7.87 4.02
C ILE A 75 -10.51 -7.70 5.40
N ARG A 76 -9.83 -8.14 6.46
CA ARG A 76 -10.29 -7.97 7.84
C ARG A 76 -10.42 -6.51 8.21
N LEU A 77 -9.44 -5.67 7.85
CA LEU A 77 -9.52 -4.22 8.06
C LEU A 77 -10.68 -3.61 7.27
N CYS A 78 -10.82 -3.98 6.00
CA CYS A 78 -11.90 -3.53 5.14
C CYS A 78 -13.28 -3.85 5.71
N PHE A 79 -13.48 -5.09 6.14
CA PHE A 79 -14.74 -5.52 6.75
C PHE A 79 -14.99 -4.84 8.11
N THR A 80 -13.99 -4.80 8.99
CA THR A 80 -14.10 -4.23 10.35
C THR A 80 -14.40 -2.74 10.31
N PHE A 81 -13.82 -2.03 9.35
CA PHE A 81 -13.93 -0.58 9.22
C PHE A 81 -14.90 -0.14 8.12
N ASP A 82 -15.66 -1.05 7.51
CA ASP A 82 -16.61 -0.72 6.43
C ASP A 82 -15.95 0.06 5.27
N MET A 83 -14.72 -0.35 4.92
CA MET A 83 -13.96 0.20 3.82
C MET A 83 -14.17 -0.63 2.56
N HIS A 84 -14.77 -0.02 1.55
CA HIS A 84 -15.08 -0.62 0.27
C HIS A 84 -15.10 0.46 -0.83
N ALA A 85 -15.27 0.05 -2.08
CA ALA A 85 -15.51 0.95 -3.20
C ALA A 85 -16.71 1.86 -2.90
N GLY A 86 -16.50 3.17 -2.93
CA GLY A 86 -17.52 4.17 -2.63
C GLY A 86 -17.59 4.60 -1.16
N SER A 87 -16.82 4.01 -0.25
CA SER A 87 -16.76 4.49 1.13
C SER A 87 -16.28 5.94 1.22
N ASN A 88 -16.94 6.71 2.07
CA ASN A 88 -16.51 8.07 2.36
C ASN A 88 -15.35 8.06 3.36
N TRP A 89 -14.14 8.02 2.83
CA TRP A 89 -12.89 8.10 3.59
C TRP A 89 -12.81 9.30 4.55
N LYS A 90 -13.55 10.38 4.29
CA LYS A 90 -13.64 11.53 5.20
C LYS A 90 -14.32 11.14 6.52
N SER A 91 -15.44 10.43 6.46
CA SER A 91 -16.17 9.96 7.65
C SER A 91 -15.37 8.94 8.44
N LEU A 92 -14.68 8.04 7.74
CA LEU A 92 -13.82 7.01 8.36
C LEU A 92 -12.60 7.62 9.03
N SER A 93 -11.87 8.52 8.35
CA SER A 93 -10.71 9.19 8.94
C SER A 93 -11.09 10.07 10.12
N GLU A 94 -12.24 10.76 10.08
CA GLU A 94 -12.79 11.50 11.22
C GLU A 94 -13.17 10.60 12.41
N LYS A 95 -13.56 9.34 12.17
CA LYS A 95 -13.89 8.36 13.22
C LYS A 95 -12.65 7.76 13.88
N PHE A 96 -11.57 7.53 13.10
CA PHE A 96 -10.37 6.80 13.56
C PHE A 96 -9.15 7.67 13.88
N LEU A 97 -8.98 8.85 13.27
CA LEU A 97 -7.90 9.80 13.61
C LEU A 97 -8.23 10.63 14.86
N LYS A 98 -9.51 10.73 15.25
CA LYS A 98 -9.92 11.35 16.52
C LYS A 98 -9.37 10.63 17.76
N THR A 99 -8.99 9.36 17.63
CA THR A 99 -8.47 8.55 18.75
C THR A 99 -6.99 8.77 19.04
N GLY A 100 -6.26 9.59 18.27
CA GLY A 100 -4.88 9.95 18.63
C GLY A 100 -4.22 10.96 17.71
N ALA A 101 -4.31 12.26 18.02
CA ALA A 101 -3.30 13.26 17.64
C ALA A 101 -3.48 14.59 18.41
N ASP A 102 -2.43 14.95 19.14
CA ASP A 102 -1.91 16.25 19.58
C ASP A 102 -2.86 17.44 19.81
N LYS A 103 -2.96 17.81 21.10
CA LYS A 103 -3.64 19.02 21.60
C LYS A 103 -2.59 20.11 21.83
N TYR A 104 -2.84 21.35 21.39
CA TYR A 104 -2.12 22.52 21.91
C TYR A 104 -3.05 23.41 22.76
N TYR A 105 -2.50 23.94 23.85
CA TYR A 105 -3.21 24.74 24.84
C TYR A 105 -2.96 26.23 24.57
N GLN A 106 -4.02 27.01 24.38
CA GLN A 106 -3.93 28.47 24.47
C GLN A 106 -4.70 28.89 25.73
N PRO A 107 -4.02 29.25 26.83
CA PRO A 107 -4.71 29.69 28.05
C PRO A 107 -5.23 31.11 27.84
N ASP A 108 -6.53 31.30 28.05
CA ASP A 108 -7.12 32.63 28.23
C ASP A 108 -7.52 32.77 29.71
N ILE A 109 -7.02 33.80 30.37
CA ILE A 109 -7.22 34.01 31.81
C ILE A 109 -8.33 35.03 31.99
N ASP A 110 -9.44 34.58 32.59
CA ASP A 110 -10.53 35.46 33.00
C ASP A 110 -10.03 36.38 34.13
N ALA A 111 -9.95 37.68 33.84
CA ALA A 111 -9.27 38.65 34.70
C ALA A 111 -9.92 38.84 36.08
N PHE A 112 -11.19 38.47 36.26
CA PHE A 112 -11.92 38.61 37.52
C PHE A 112 -11.96 37.33 38.34
N THR A 113 -12.07 36.17 37.69
CA THR A 113 -12.24 34.89 38.39
C THR A 113 -10.94 34.10 38.57
N ARG A 114 -9.85 34.47 37.89
CA ARG A 114 -8.57 33.73 37.83
C ARG A 114 -8.71 32.26 37.40
N ILE A 115 -9.85 31.87 36.83
CA ILE A 115 -10.09 30.52 36.33
C ILE A 115 -9.59 30.46 34.88
N HIS A 116 -8.74 29.47 34.60
CA HIS A 116 -8.23 29.21 33.26
C HIS A 116 -9.38 28.74 32.35
N LYS A 117 -9.75 29.54 31.34
CA LYS A 117 -10.60 29.05 30.24
C LYS A 117 -9.69 28.56 29.13
N VAL A 118 -9.58 27.25 29.00
CA VAL A 118 -8.90 26.61 27.87
C VAL A 118 -9.91 26.51 26.73
N ILE A 119 -9.75 27.35 25.71
CA ILE A 119 -10.54 27.22 24.48
C ILE A 119 -9.80 26.26 23.56
N LEU A 120 -10.39 25.08 23.34
CA LEU A 120 -9.92 24.14 22.32
C LEU A 120 -10.24 24.70 20.93
N LYS A 121 -9.25 25.31 20.28
CA LYS A 121 -9.36 25.70 18.87
C LYS A 121 -8.87 24.55 17.99
N TRP A 122 -9.81 23.95 17.28
CA TRP A 122 -9.56 22.99 16.22
C TRP A 122 -9.04 23.73 15.00
N LEU A 123 -7.84 23.39 14.52
CA LEU A 123 -7.47 23.77 13.16
C LEU A 123 -8.26 22.87 12.20
N PRO A 124 -8.97 23.42 11.20
CA PRO A 124 -9.62 22.60 10.19
C PRO A 124 -8.55 21.77 9.48
N PRO A 125 -8.71 20.43 9.41
CA PRO A 125 -7.73 19.59 8.73
C PRO A 125 -7.72 19.94 7.24
N ASN A 126 -6.53 20.25 6.71
CA ASN A 126 -6.31 20.30 5.27
C ASN A 126 -6.60 18.91 4.70
N VAL A 127 -7.74 18.80 4.03
CA VAL A 127 -8.35 17.56 3.53
C VAL A 127 -7.35 16.76 2.68
N MET A 128 -6.89 15.62 3.20
CA MET A 128 -6.11 14.67 2.40
C MET A 128 -7.07 13.83 1.55
N LYS A 129 -7.03 14.02 0.23
CA LYS A 129 -7.80 13.25 -0.75
C LYS A 129 -7.22 11.85 -1.05
N LYS A 130 -6.10 11.50 -0.40
CA LYS A 130 -5.37 10.23 -0.54
C LYS A 130 -5.01 9.74 0.86
N ILE A 131 -4.89 8.42 1.02
CA ILE A 131 -4.33 7.82 2.25
C ILE A 131 -3.02 8.56 2.56
N PRO A 132 -2.81 9.07 3.78
CA PRO A 132 -1.50 9.54 4.19
C PRO A 132 -0.56 8.34 4.20
N LEU A 133 0.06 8.07 3.06
CA LEU A 133 1.26 7.24 3.05
C LEU A 133 2.23 7.95 3.98
N GLN A 134 2.75 7.22 4.97
CA GLN A 134 3.83 7.72 5.80
C GLN A 134 4.87 8.32 4.85
N LYS A 135 5.31 9.56 5.12
CA LYS A 135 6.34 10.19 4.28
C LYS A 135 7.57 9.31 4.34
N MET A 136 7.74 8.51 3.28
CA MET A 136 8.95 7.74 3.07
C MET A 136 10.10 8.75 3.02
N ARG A 137 11.18 8.45 3.74
CA ARG A 137 12.41 9.24 3.59
C ARG A 137 12.92 9.02 2.16
N GLN A 138 13.12 10.13 1.48
CA GLN A 138 13.52 10.22 0.08
C GLN A 138 14.89 10.91 0.00
N ASP A 139 15.46 10.94 -1.19
CA ASP A 139 16.73 11.61 -1.50
C ASP A 139 17.93 10.92 -0.83
N PHE A 140 17.91 9.59 -0.76
CA PHE A 140 18.99 8.79 -0.19
C PHE A 140 20.06 8.41 -1.21
N SER A 141 19.82 8.61 -2.52
CA SER A 141 20.68 8.18 -3.63
C SER A 141 22.18 8.44 -3.40
N ASP A 142 22.56 9.65 -2.97
CA ASP A 142 23.99 10.03 -2.79
C ASP A 142 24.66 9.31 -1.60
N SER A 143 23.87 8.88 -0.63
CA SER A 143 24.33 8.21 0.59
C SER A 143 24.03 6.71 0.60
N PHE A 144 23.41 6.20 -0.46
CA PHE A 144 22.94 4.82 -0.56
C PHE A 144 24.12 3.85 -0.40
N ARG A 145 23.91 2.79 0.37
CA ARG A 145 24.90 1.73 0.58
C ARG A 145 24.43 0.42 0.00
N TRP A 146 23.28 -0.06 0.45
CA TRP A 146 22.64 -1.27 -0.07
C TRP A 146 21.18 -1.31 0.36
N TRP A 147 20.47 -2.31 -0.14
CA TRP A 147 19.16 -2.65 0.36
C TRP A 147 18.98 -4.16 0.30
N TYR A 148 18.19 -4.67 1.23
CA TYR A 148 17.95 -6.11 1.36
C TYR A 148 16.50 -6.37 1.76
N TYR A 149 16.01 -7.55 1.47
CA TYR A 149 14.71 -8.02 1.95
C TYR A 149 14.89 -8.73 3.29
N ASP A 150 14.12 -8.32 4.29
CA ASP A 150 14.06 -8.95 5.61
C ASP A 150 12.84 -9.88 5.66
N GLY A 151 13.07 -11.19 5.46
CA GLY A 151 12.00 -12.20 5.50
C GLY A 151 11.27 -12.29 6.84
N ARG A 152 11.84 -11.80 7.95
CA ARG A 152 11.18 -11.82 9.26
C ARG A 152 10.09 -10.76 9.39
N SER A 153 10.32 -9.58 8.83
CA SER A 153 9.32 -8.51 8.83
C SER A 153 8.55 -8.41 7.50
N ALA A 154 8.98 -9.16 6.49
CA ALA A 154 8.50 -9.09 5.12
C ALA A 154 8.65 -7.68 4.50
N GLU A 155 9.73 -6.97 4.85
CA GLU A 155 9.99 -5.59 4.43
C GLU A 155 11.29 -5.51 3.59
N ALA A 156 11.31 -4.64 2.58
CA ALA A 156 12.56 -4.20 1.98
C ALA A 156 13.19 -3.10 2.84
N VAL A 157 14.46 -3.28 3.21
CA VAL A 157 15.22 -2.36 4.04
C VAL A 157 16.27 -1.66 3.18
N ILE A 158 16.12 -0.35 3.01
CA ILE A 158 17.08 0.51 2.34
C ILE A 158 18.04 1.07 3.39
N VAL A 159 19.34 0.92 3.17
CA VAL A 159 20.40 1.38 4.07
C VAL A 159 21.21 2.47 3.40
N TRP A 160 21.39 3.59 4.09
CA TRP A 160 22.27 4.67 3.66
C TRP A 160 23.13 5.19 4.82
N CYS A 161 24.22 5.86 4.48
CA CYS A 161 25.14 6.45 5.45
C CYS A 161 25.60 7.82 4.97
N LYS A 162 25.31 8.84 5.77
CA LYS A 162 25.69 10.24 5.52
C LYS A 162 26.44 10.78 6.74
N GLU A 163 27.65 11.30 6.54
CA GLU A 163 28.49 11.87 7.61
C GLU A 163 28.63 10.91 8.82
N ASP A 164 29.02 9.66 8.55
CA ASP A 164 29.15 8.56 9.53
C ASP A 164 27.88 8.20 10.31
N THR A 165 26.73 8.78 9.94
CA THR A 165 25.42 8.45 10.50
C THR A 165 24.72 7.43 9.61
N TRP A 166 24.48 6.25 10.17
CA TRP A 166 23.75 5.16 9.52
C TRP A 166 22.26 5.29 9.77
N ASP A 167 21.47 5.06 8.74
CA ASP A 167 20.02 5.14 8.83
C ASP A 167 19.36 4.18 7.83
N THR A 168 18.09 3.87 8.07
CA THR A 168 17.34 2.89 7.27
C THR A 168 15.89 3.32 7.03
N VAL A 169 15.36 2.95 5.87
CA VAL A 169 13.93 2.97 5.57
C VAL A 169 13.48 1.54 5.39
N ARG A 170 12.37 1.18 6.04
CA ARG A 170 11.70 -0.11 5.85
C ARG A 170 10.46 0.11 5.01
N ILE A 171 10.31 -0.72 3.98
CA ILE A 171 9.25 -0.64 2.99
C ILE A 171 8.51 -1.96 3.03
N PHE A 172 7.32 -1.92 3.60
CA PHE A 172 6.43 -3.08 3.65
C PHE A 172 5.72 -3.31 2.31
N ASP A 173 5.15 -2.26 1.73
CA ASP A 173 4.41 -2.34 0.47
C ASP A 173 5.32 -1.94 -0.71
N PRO A 174 5.59 -2.86 -1.67
CA PRO A 174 6.35 -2.55 -2.88
C PRO A 174 5.84 -1.33 -3.65
N MET A 175 4.53 -1.08 -3.66
CA MET A 175 3.93 0.06 -4.36
C MET A 175 4.36 1.41 -3.76
N LEU A 176 4.85 1.45 -2.52
CA LEU A 176 5.43 2.67 -1.95
C LEU A 176 6.61 3.18 -2.75
N LEU A 177 7.35 2.29 -3.42
CA LEU A 177 8.49 2.64 -4.27
C LEU A 177 8.09 3.53 -5.45
N THR A 178 6.82 3.50 -5.88
CA THR A 178 6.31 4.39 -6.94
C THR A 178 6.32 5.87 -6.54
N ASN A 179 6.47 6.17 -5.24
CA ASN A 179 6.57 7.52 -4.71
C ASN A 179 8.02 7.97 -4.52
N LEU A 180 9.03 7.21 -4.94
CA LEU A 180 10.43 7.63 -4.87
C LEU A 180 10.74 8.71 -5.93
N PRO A 181 11.65 9.66 -5.66
CA PRO A 181 12.19 10.54 -6.69
C PRO A 181 12.98 9.72 -7.73
N LEU A 182 13.11 10.27 -8.93
CA LEU A 182 13.72 9.57 -10.08
C LEU A 182 15.14 9.07 -9.78
N GLU A 183 15.95 9.85 -9.07
CA GLU A 183 17.33 9.46 -8.73
C GLU A 183 17.38 8.27 -7.77
N ASP A 184 16.49 8.21 -6.77
CA ASP A 184 16.38 7.04 -5.89
C ASP A 184 15.92 5.79 -6.66
N VAL A 185 14.95 5.93 -7.58
CA VAL A 185 14.51 4.82 -8.46
C VAL A 185 15.68 4.31 -9.31
N LYS A 186 16.46 5.20 -9.92
CA LYS A 186 17.65 4.84 -10.70
C LYS A 186 18.68 4.10 -9.85
N THR A 187 18.90 4.55 -8.62
CA THR A 187 19.84 3.92 -7.70
C THR A 187 19.40 2.51 -7.32
N LEU A 188 18.14 2.31 -6.94
CA LEU A 188 17.59 0.98 -6.65
C LEU A 188 17.51 0.08 -7.89
N TYR A 189 17.35 0.65 -9.09
CA TYR A 189 17.35 -0.13 -10.33
C TYR A 189 18.76 -0.68 -10.64
N ARG A 190 19.81 0.11 -10.37
CA ARG A 190 21.21 -0.29 -10.59
C ARG A 190 21.70 -1.26 -9.53
N CYS A 191 21.37 -1.01 -8.27
CA CYS A 191 21.80 -1.81 -7.13
C CYS A 191 20.73 -2.85 -6.83
N HIS A 192 21.01 -4.14 -7.06
CA HIS A 192 20.01 -5.18 -6.83
C HIS A 192 19.77 -5.42 -5.33
N ILE A 193 18.52 -5.74 -4.96
CA ILE A 193 18.17 -6.08 -3.58
C ILE A 193 18.84 -7.39 -3.18
N PHE A 194 19.44 -7.43 -1.99
CA PHE A 194 19.94 -8.66 -1.39
C PHE A 194 18.81 -9.42 -0.70
N PHE A 195 18.83 -10.75 -0.73
CA PHE A 195 17.80 -11.58 -0.10
C PHE A 195 18.35 -12.96 0.23
N ASP A 196 17.74 -13.60 1.23
CA ASP A 196 17.93 -15.02 1.47
C ASP A 196 17.21 -15.82 0.38
N VAL A 197 17.75 -16.98 -0.01
CA VAL A 197 17.22 -17.78 -1.14
C VAL A 197 15.74 -18.15 -0.95
N GLY A 198 15.31 -18.36 0.29
CA GLY A 198 13.91 -18.65 0.62
C GLY A 198 12.95 -17.48 0.38
N ASP A 199 13.46 -16.25 0.34
CA ASP A 199 12.69 -15.02 0.18
C ASP A 199 12.80 -14.43 -1.24
N MET A 200 13.37 -15.19 -2.17
CA MET A 200 13.68 -14.71 -3.52
C MET A 200 12.46 -14.09 -4.20
N GLU A 201 11.33 -14.77 -4.21
CA GLU A 201 10.14 -14.27 -4.91
C GLU A 201 9.61 -12.98 -4.29
N GLN A 202 9.62 -12.86 -2.96
CA GLN A 202 9.18 -11.68 -2.24
C GLN A 202 10.14 -10.50 -2.48
N ALA A 203 11.44 -10.73 -2.45
CA ALA A 203 12.43 -9.70 -2.78
C ALA A 203 12.29 -9.24 -4.25
N LEU A 204 12.01 -10.18 -5.16
CA LEU A 204 11.78 -9.87 -6.57
C LEU A 204 10.53 -9.01 -6.79
N GLN A 205 9.54 -9.00 -5.90
CA GLN A 205 8.39 -8.09 -5.99
C GLN A 205 8.82 -6.63 -5.96
N PHE A 206 9.70 -6.26 -5.03
CA PHE A 206 10.23 -4.89 -4.93
C PHE A 206 11.04 -4.53 -6.18
N MET A 207 11.83 -5.47 -6.70
CA MET A 207 12.58 -5.29 -7.94
C MET A 207 11.68 -5.13 -9.15
N ARG A 208 10.56 -5.88 -9.23
CA ARG A 208 9.56 -5.73 -10.30
C ARG A 208 8.98 -4.33 -10.29
N VAL A 209 8.61 -3.79 -9.11
CA VAL A 209 8.11 -2.40 -9.01
C VAL A 209 9.18 -1.39 -9.44
N ILE A 210 10.42 -1.51 -8.97
CA ILE A 210 11.51 -0.61 -9.40
C ILE A 210 11.75 -0.68 -10.91
N ARG A 211 11.71 -1.87 -11.50
CA ARG A 211 11.83 -2.05 -12.96
C ARG A 211 10.70 -1.35 -13.69
N LEU A 212 9.45 -1.54 -13.25
CA LEU A 212 8.30 -0.84 -13.83
C LEU A 212 8.48 0.68 -13.70
N CYS A 213 8.86 1.17 -12.52
CA CYS A 213 9.13 2.58 -12.28
C CYS A 213 10.19 3.15 -13.21
N PHE A 214 11.30 2.45 -13.39
CA PHE A 214 12.37 2.88 -14.27
C PHE A 214 11.97 2.81 -15.75
N THR A 215 11.38 1.68 -16.19
CA THR A 215 10.98 1.46 -17.59
C THR A 215 9.90 2.45 -18.05
N PHE A 216 8.97 2.78 -17.17
CA PHE A 216 7.85 3.65 -17.47
C PHE A 216 8.04 5.10 -16.97
N ASP A 217 9.23 5.46 -16.47
CA ASP A 217 9.53 6.80 -15.94
C ASP A 217 8.50 7.24 -14.87
N MET A 218 8.11 6.29 -14.01
CA MET A 218 7.20 6.52 -12.89
C MET A 218 8.02 6.84 -11.64
N HIS A 219 7.86 8.07 -11.18
CA HIS A 219 8.51 8.59 -9.98
C HIS A 219 7.57 9.59 -9.28
N ALA A 220 8.00 10.09 -8.12
CA ALA A 220 7.34 11.18 -7.43
C ALA A 220 7.13 12.36 -8.40
N GLY A 221 5.87 12.77 -8.57
CA GLY A 221 5.50 13.87 -9.48
C GLY A 221 5.15 13.46 -10.92
N SER A 222 5.31 12.19 -11.32
CA SER A 222 4.90 11.73 -12.65
C SER A 222 3.40 11.89 -12.87
N ASN A 223 2.99 12.31 -14.08
CA ASN A 223 1.60 12.40 -14.45
C ASN A 223 1.06 11.03 -14.90
N TRP A 224 0.40 10.34 -13.98
CA TRP A 224 -0.17 9.02 -14.21
C TRP A 224 -1.20 8.99 -15.35
N LYS A 225 -1.90 10.10 -15.63
CA LYS A 225 -2.87 10.16 -16.74
C LYS A 225 -2.17 10.06 -18.10
N SER A 226 -1.12 10.85 -18.32
CA SER A 226 -0.38 10.80 -19.59
C SER A 226 0.31 9.45 -19.82
N LEU A 227 0.76 8.81 -18.73
CA LEU A 227 1.31 7.45 -18.75
C LEU A 227 0.26 6.43 -19.17
N SER A 228 -0.92 6.45 -18.54
CA SER A 228 -2.02 5.55 -18.90
C SER A 228 -2.46 5.70 -20.35
N GLU A 229 -2.53 6.92 -20.87
CA GLU A 229 -2.92 7.19 -22.26
C GLU A 229 -1.88 6.71 -23.28
N LYS A 230 -0.58 6.80 -22.94
CA LYS A 230 0.52 6.37 -23.81
C LYS A 230 0.57 4.86 -23.98
N PHE A 231 0.27 4.09 -22.94
CA PHE A 231 0.37 2.63 -22.93
C PHE A 231 -0.95 1.89 -23.18
N LEU A 232 -2.11 2.50 -22.91
CA LEU A 232 -3.41 1.90 -23.22
C LEU A 232 -3.84 2.10 -24.69
N LYS A 233 -3.33 3.14 -25.38
CA LYS A 233 -3.63 3.36 -26.81
C LYS A 233 -2.78 2.49 -27.75
N THR A 234 -1.63 1.99 -27.30
CA THR A 234 -0.72 1.19 -28.13
C THR A 234 -1.16 -0.27 -28.33
N GLY A 235 -2.23 -0.71 -27.64
CA GLY A 235 -2.82 -2.05 -27.79
C GLY A 235 -4.11 -2.12 -28.62
N ALA A 236 -4.60 -1.01 -29.17
CA ALA A 236 -5.85 -0.97 -29.93
C ALA A 236 -5.66 -1.03 -31.46
N ASP A 237 -4.42 -0.92 -31.96
CA ASP A 237 -4.09 -0.89 -33.40
C ASP A 237 -3.18 -2.05 -33.86
N LYS A 238 -3.35 -3.25 -33.29
CA LYS A 238 -2.76 -4.48 -33.86
C LYS A 238 -3.75 -5.64 -33.84
#